data_AF-A0A7S2MDC6-F1
#
_entry.id   AF-A0A7S2MDC6-F1
#
_cell.length_a   1.000
_cell.length_b   1.000
_cell.length_c   1.000
_cell.angle_alpha   90.00
_cell.angle_beta   90.00
_cell.angle_gamma   90.00
#
_symmetry.space_group_name_H-M   'P 1'
#
loop_
_entity.id
_entity.type
_entity.pdbx_description
1 polymer ?
#
loop_
_entity_poly.entity_id
_entity_poly.type
_entity_poly.pdbx_seq_one_letter_code
_entity_poly.pdbx_strand_id
1 'polypeptide(L)'
;PKGVKIKHESFIASCAGFMEWINQTGSLKLGEETYLAYLPAAHILELVAEHAMVGAGAEIGFASPQTISSKGACRQKPDGTLNMKPEWPYPPGAIQEFKPTVLAGVPKIWDIFKKGVEDKLGKGSPVT
;
A
#
# COMPACT_ATOMS: atom_id res chain seq x y z
N PRO A 1 10.83 23.29 8.21
CA PRO A 1 11.45 22.12 7.56
C PRO A 1 12.99 22.25 7.53
N LYS A 2 13.73 21.20 7.91
CA LYS A 2 15.19 21.13 7.75
C LYS A 2 15.50 20.04 6.72
N GLY A 3 16.31 20.34 5.70
CA GLY A 3 16.71 19.38 4.67
C GLY A 3 17.78 18.44 5.21
N VAL A 4 17.40 17.21 5.53
CA VAL A 4 18.34 16.19 5.99
C VAL A 4 19.21 15.75 4.82
N LYS A 5 20.54 15.85 4.95
CA LYS A 5 21.48 15.36 3.95
C LYS A 5 21.64 13.85 4.13
N ILE A 6 21.17 13.08 3.16
CA ILE A 6 21.29 11.62 3.14
C ILE A 6 22.47 11.27 2.24
N LYS A 7 23.48 10.58 2.81
CA LYS A 7 24.58 10.05 2.02
C LYS A 7 24.11 8.83 1.23
N HIS A 8 24.66 8.63 0.03
CA HIS A 8 24.36 7.46 -0.79
C HIS A 8 24.62 6.13 -0.05
N GLU A 9 25.75 6.02 0.67
CA GLU A 9 26.06 4.83 1.49
C GLU A 9 24.97 4.50 2.51
N SER A 10 24.40 5.52 3.15
CA SER A 10 23.34 5.35 4.15
C SER A 10 22.05 4.88 3.49
N PHE A 11 21.74 5.41 2.30
CA PHE A 11 20.54 5.03 1.56
C PHE A 11 20.61 3.56 1.10
N ILE A 12 21.73 3.15 0.51
CA ILE A 12 21.94 1.76 0.08
C ILE A 12 21.94 0.81 1.28
N ALA A 13 22.58 1.17 2.40
CA ALA A 13 22.52 0.38 3.63
C ALA A 13 21.09 0.20 4.15
N SER A 14 20.25 1.24 4.08
CA SER A 14 18.83 1.15 4.45
C SER A 14 18.04 0.23 3.51
N CYS A 15 18.29 0.28 2.19
CA CYS A 15 17.66 -0.63 1.24
C CYS A 15 18.06 -2.09 1.50
N ALA A 16 19.34 -2.35 1.73
CA ALA A 16 19.85 -3.69 2.05
C ALA A 16 19.25 -4.22 3.38
N GLY A 17 19.18 -3.38 4.41
CA GLY A 17 18.56 -3.73 5.69
C GLY A 17 17.05 -4.03 5.57
N PHE A 18 16.34 -3.28 4.71
CA PHE A 18 14.92 -3.55 4.44
C PHE A 18 14.72 -4.89 3.75
N MET A 19 15.53 -5.21 2.73
CA MET A 19 15.51 -6.51 2.05
C MET A 19 15.78 -7.67 3.01
N GLU A 20 16.81 -7.52 3.86
CA GLU A 20 17.15 -8.52 4.86
C GLU A 20 16.01 -8.74 5.86
N TRP A 21 15.35 -7.67 6.31
CA TRP A 21 14.20 -7.78 7.19
C TRP A 21 13.04 -8.56 6.55
N ILE A 22 12.71 -8.29 5.28
CA ILE A 22 11.63 -9.04 4.61
C ILE A 22 12.04 -10.50 4.41
N ASN A 23 13.29 -10.78 4.03
CA ASN A 23 13.81 -12.15 3.90
C ASN A 23 13.62 -12.97 5.19
N GLN A 24 13.87 -12.37 6.36
CA GLN A 24 13.69 -13.03 7.66
C GLN A 24 12.25 -13.41 7.98
N THR A 25 11.27 -12.75 7.38
CA THR A 25 9.85 -13.11 7.56
C THR A 25 9.46 -14.36 6.76
N GLY A 26 10.33 -14.86 5.87
CA GLY A 26 10.03 -15.96 4.96
C GLY A 26 9.06 -15.58 3.84
N SER A 27 8.68 -14.30 3.75
CA SER A 27 7.67 -13.82 2.80
C SER A 27 8.24 -13.42 1.45
N LEU A 28 9.56 -13.22 1.33
CA LEU A 28 10.14 -12.71 0.08
C LEU A 28 10.48 -13.85 -0.89
N LYS A 29 9.92 -13.75 -2.10
CA LYS A 29 10.36 -14.45 -3.29
C LYS A 29 10.80 -13.43 -4.33
N LEU A 30 12.11 -13.39 -4.60
CA LEU A 30 12.68 -12.45 -5.57
C LEU A 30 11.94 -12.54 -6.92
N GLY A 31 11.46 -11.40 -7.40
CA GLY A 31 10.73 -11.30 -8.67
C GLY A 31 9.23 -11.69 -8.64
N GLU A 32 8.70 -12.21 -7.52
CA GLU A 32 7.28 -12.59 -7.42
C GLU A 32 6.47 -11.65 -6.51
N GLU A 33 7.13 -10.72 -5.84
CA GLU A 33 6.47 -9.79 -4.92
C GLU A 33 5.74 -8.67 -5.66
N THR A 34 4.60 -8.26 -5.12
CA THR A 34 3.89 -7.05 -5.54
C THR A 34 3.85 -6.08 -4.37
N TYR A 35 4.57 -4.96 -4.49
CA TYR A 35 4.60 -3.88 -3.51
C TYR A 35 3.52 -2.84 -3.80
N LEU A 36 2.73 -2.48 -2.79
CA LEU A 36 1.79 -1.36 -2.90
C LEU A 36 2.43 -0.07 -2.39
N ALA A 37 2.85 0.78 -3.33
CA ALA A 37 3.36 2.11 -3.06
C ALA A 37 2.19 3.10 -2.96
N TYR A 38 1.94 3.64 -1.77
CA TYR A 38 0.84 4.58 -1.55
C TYR A 38 1.23 5.79 -0.69
N LEU A 39 2.42 5.78 -0.10
CA LEU A 39 2.95 6.95 0.60
C LEU A 39 3.69 7.85 -0.39
N PRO A 40 3.83 9.15 -0.11
CA PRO A 40 4.69 10.00 -0.91
C PRO A 40 6.15 9.56 -0.81
N ALA A 41 6.87 9.49 -1.93
CA ALA A 41 8.31 9.19 -1.96
C ALA A 41 9.17 10.19 -1.15
N ALA A 42 8.61 11.35 -0.77
CA ALA A 42 9.24 12.27 0.17
C ALA A 42 9.39 11.67 1.60
N HIS A 43 8.67 10.59 1.91
CA HIS A 43 8.79 9.86 3.15
C HIS A 43 9.88 8.80 3.03
N ILE A 44 10.91 8.86 3.87
CA ILE A 44 12.09 7.97 3.77
C ILE A 44 11.73 6.47 3.78
N LEU A 45 10.69 6.09 4.53
CA LEU A 45 10.18 4.72 4.53
C LEU A 45 9.77 4.26 3.14
N GLU A 46 9.03 5.10 2.41
CA GLU A 46 8.54 4.74 1.08
C GLU A 46 9.69 4.74 0.07
N LEU A 47 10.55 5.76 0.12
CA LEU A 47 11.70 5.84 -0.77
C LEU A 47 12.59 4.60 -0.67
N VAL A 48 12.89 4.16 0.55
CA VAL A 48 13.72 2.97 0.80
C VAL A 48 12.98 1.69 0.39
N ALA A 49 11.71 1.54 0.76
CA ALA A 49 10.93 0.35 0.42
C ALA A 49 10.77 0.20 -1.10
N GLU A 50 10.41 1.26 -1.80
CA GLU A 50 10.27 1.29 -3.26
C GLU A 50 11.57 0.89 -3.96
N HIS A 51 12.72 1.49 -3.59
CA HIS A 51 14.00 1.17 -4.20
C HIS A 51 14.48 -0.26 -3.89
N ALA A 52 14.21 -0.74 -2.68
CA ALA A 52 14.50 -2.12 -2.31
C ALA A 52 13.67 -3.10 -3.15
N MET A 53 12.38 -2.83 -3.33
CA MET A 53 11.48 -3.64 -4.15
C MET A 53 11.85 -3.61 -5.64
N VAL A 54 12.27 -2.45 -6.17
CA VAL A 54 12.85 -2.37 -7.52
C VAL A 54 14.10 -3.26 -7.63
N GLY A 55 15.00 -3.20 -6.65
CA GLY A 55 16.19 -4.05 -6.61
C GLY A 55 15.89 -5.55 -6.47
N ALA A 56 14.73 -5.90 -5.88
CA ALA A 56 14.24 -7.27 -5.75
C ALA A 56 13.57 -7.81 -7.03
N GLY A 57 13.35 -6.96 -8.04
CA GLY A 57 12.57 -7.30 -9.23
C GLY A 57 11.06 -7.38 -8.98
N ALA A 58 10.55 -6.79 -7.91
CA ALA A 58 9.14 -6.81 -7.56
C ALA A 58 8.29 -5.90 -8.48
N GLU A 59 7.02 -6.23 -8.63
CA GLU A 59 6.02 -5.36 -9.25
C GLU A 59 5.62 -4.25 -8.27
N ILE A 60 5.38 -3.03 -8.75
CA ILE A 60 5.00 -1.90 -7.91
C ILE A 60 3.67 -1.31 -8.37
N GLY A 61 2.65 -1.41 -7.51
CA GLY A 61 1.36 -0.76 -7.70
C GLY A 61 1.36 0.61 -7.04
N PHE A 62 1.13 1.68 -7.80
CA PHE A 62 1.03 3.03 -7.26
C PHE A 62 -0.42 3.39 -6.92
N ALA A 63 -0.62 3.88 -5.70
CA ALA A 63 -1.92 4.28 -5.19
C ALA A 63 -1.83 5.54 -4.32
N SER A 64 -2.96 5.97 -3.78
CA SER A 64 -3.00 7.02 -2.76
C SER A 64 -3.58 6.47 -1.46
N PRO A 65 -3.30 7.09 -0.30
CA PRO A 65 -3.87 6.65 0.98
C PRO A 65 -5.40 6.65 0.99
N GLN A 66 -6.00 7.50 0.15
CA GLN A 66 -7.45 7.59 -0.02
C GLN A 66 -7.98 6.43 -0.86
N THR A 67 -7.25 5.99 -1.88
CA THR A 67 -7.70 4.97 -2.84
C THR A 67 -7.26 3.55 -2.48
N ILE A 68 -6.59 3.37 -1.33
CA ILE A 68 -6.07 2.08 -0.87
C ILE A 68 -7.18 1.02 -0.66
N SER A 69 -8.37 1.46 -0.26
CA SER A 69 -9.54 0.61 -0.03
C SER A 69 -10.66 0.94 -1.01
N SER A 70 -11.55 -0.03 -1.28
CA SER A 70 -12.66 0.15 -2.22
C SER A 70 -13.60 1.29 -1.83
N LYS A 71 -13.73 1.61 -0.53
CA LYS A 71 -14.54 2.76 -0.06
C LYS A 71 -13.99 4.11 -0.49
N GLY A 72 -12.68 4.23 -0.61
CA GLY A 72 -12.03 5.49 -0.96
C GLY A 72 -11.57 5.58 -2.42
N ALA A 73 -11.61 4.46 -3.15
CA ALA A 73 -11.56 4.45 -4.61
C ALA A 73 -12.90 4.82 -5.28
N CYS A 74 -13.91 5.23 -4.49
CA CYS A 74 -15.17 5.75 -5.01
C CYS A 74 -14.94 7.01 -5.85
N ARG A 75 -15.22 6.92 -7.15
CA ARG A 75 -15.10 8.02 -8.11
C ARG A 75 -16.47 8.48 -8.53
N GLN A 76 -16.63 9.79 -8.72
CA GLN A 76 -17.86 10.33 -9.30
C GLN A 76 -17.88 10.01 -10.80
N LYS A 77 -18.97 9.42 -11.27
CA LYS A 77 -19.24 9.19 -12.69
C LYS A 77 -19.67 10.51 -13.35
N PRO A 78 -19.64 10.61 -14.69
CA PRO A 78 -20.12 11.79 -15.42
C PRO A 78 -21.59 12.13 -15.15
N ASP A 79 -22.38 11.14 -14.73
CA ASP A 79 -23.79 11.28 -14.34
C ASP A 79 -24.00 11.85 -12.91
N GLY A 80 -22.92 12.14 -12.19
CA GLY A 80 -22.95 12.67 -10.82
C GLY A 80 -23.06 11.61 -9.72
N THR A 81 -23.27 10.33 -10.06
CA THR A 81 -23.36 9.24 -9.09
C THR A 81 -21.97 8.78 -8.62
N LEU A 82 -21.87 8.29 -7.38
CA LEU A 82 -20.62 7.72 -6.86
C LEU A 82 -20.54 6.25 -7.26
N ASN A 83 -19.46 5.88 -7.96
CA ASN A 83 -19.19 4.48 -8.22
C ASN A 83 -18.67 3.81 -6.95
N MET A 84 -19.43 2.84 -6.43
CA MET A 84 -19.04 2.03 -5.26
C MET A 84 -18.69 0.58 -5.64
N LYS A 85 -18.73 0.23 -6.92
CA LYS A 85 -18.42 -1.12 -7.43
C LYS A 85 -17.19 -1.10 -8.32
N PRO A 86 -16.35 -2.14 -8.31
CA PRO A 86 -15.28 -2.27 -9.27
C PRO A 86 -15.86 -2.56 -10.66
N GLU A 87 -15.89 -1.56 -11.53
CA GLU A 87 -16.41 -1.68 -12.90
C GLU A 87 -15.50 -0.88 -13.82
N TRP A 88 -15.13 -1.43 -14.98
CA TRP A 88 -14.28 -0.72 -15.93
C TRP A 88 -14.95 0.59 -16.40
N PRO A 89 -14.30 1.77 -16.39
CA PRO A 89 -12.86 2.05 -16.16
C PRO A 89 -12.48 2.44 -14.72
N TYR A 90 -13.36 2.23 -13.74
CA TYR A 90 -13.17 2.58 -12.34
C TYR A 90 -12.67 1.37 -11.52
N PRO A 91 -11.36 1.32 -11.21
CA PRO A 91 -10.78 0.15 -10.56
C PRO A 91 -11.33 -0.03 -9.13
N PRO A 92 -11.43 -1.28 -8.64
CA PRO A 92 -11.50 -1.55 -7.21
C PRO A 92 -10.35 -0.83 -6.48
N GLY A 93 -10.52 -0.56 -5.19
CA GLY A 93 -9.44 -0.01 -4.36
C GLY A 93 -8.12 -0.76 -4.52
N ALA A 94 -7.00 -0.08 -4.29
CA ALA A 94 -5.70 -0.54 -4.74
C ALA A 94 -5.30 -1.93 -4.19
N ILE A 95 -5.73 -2.28 -2.97
CA ILE A 95 -5.50 -3.62 -2.41
C ILE A 95 -6.20 -4.72 -3.21
N GLN A 96 -7.42 -4.47 -3.67
CA GLN A 96 -8.18 -5.45 -4.44
C GLN A 96 -7.64 -5.59 -5.88
N GLU A 97 -7.14 -4.49 -6.44
CA GLU A 97 -6.57 -4.46 -7.78
C GLU A 97 -5.20 -5.14 -7.82
N PHE A 98 -4.25 -4.65 -7.01
CA PHE A 98 -2.86 -5.11 -7.06
C PHE A 98 -2.59 -6.36 -6.23
N LYS A 99 -3.49 -6.71 -5.29
CA LYS A 99 -3.32 -7.86 -4.37
C LYS A 99 -1.89 -7.94 -3.80
N PRO A 100 -1.41 -6.85 -3.17
CA PRO A 100 -0.01 -6.74 -2.81
C PRO A 100 0.39 -7.80 -1.79
N THR A 101 1.60 -8.34 -1.98
CA THR A 101 2.25 -9.22 -1.02
C THR A 101 2.93 -8.42 0.09
N VAL A 102 3.42 -7.21 -0.25
CA VAL A 102 4.10 -6.30 0.69
C VAL A 102 3.47 -4.91 0.64
N LEU A 103 3.21 -4.33 1.81
CA LEU A 103 2.81 -2.94 1.95
C LEU A 103 3.41 -2.31 3.21
N ALA A 104 3.82 -1.04 3.15
CA ALA A 104 4.23 -0.33 4.34
C ALA A 104 3.01 -0.08 5.24
N GLY A 105 3.01 -0.55 6.49
CA GLY A 105 1.93 -0.30 7.45
C GLY A 105 2.21 0.94 8.29
N VAL A 106 1.41 2.00 8.16
CA VAL A 106 1.44 3.17 9.07
C VAL A 106 0.16 3.23 9.91
N PRO A 107 0.18 3.79 11.14
CA PRO A 107 -0.96 3.76 12.05
C PRO A 107 -2.29 4.21 11.42
N LYS A 108 -2.23 5.31 10.65
CA LYS A 108 -3.41 5.86 9.95
C LYS A 108 -4.07 4.87 8.98
N ILE A 109 -3.29 4.05 8.30
CA ILE A 109 -3.82 3.03 7.39
C ILE A 109 -4.45 1.89 8.17
N TRP A 110 -3.85 1.50 9.29
CA TRP A 110 -4.42 0.50 10.17
C TRP A 110 -5.77 0.95 10.76
N ASP A 111 -5.90 2.23 11.11
CA ASP A 111 -7.18 2.81 11.55
C ASP A 111 -8.25 2.75 10.45
N ILE A 112 -7.87 2.99 9.19
CA ILE A 112 -8.80 2.89 8.04
C ILE A 112 -9.27 1.44 7.87
N PHE A 113 -8.37 0.46 7.95
CA PHE A 113 -8.75 -0.95 7.86
C PHE A 113 -9.61 -1.38 9.04
N LYS A 114 -9.25 -1.00 10.27
CA LYS A 114 -10.03 -1.30 11.46
C LYS A 114 -11.47 -0.81 11.34
N LYS A 115 -11.67 0.47 11.00
CA LYS A 115 -13.01 1.03 10.74
C LYS A 115 -13.73 0.30 9.61
N GLY A 116 -12.99 -0.06 8.55
CA GLY A 116 -13.53 -0.85 7.45
C GLY A 116 -14.08 -2.21 7.88
N VAL A 117 -13.41 -2.89 8.82
CA VAL A 117 -13.82 -4.17 9.40
C VAL A 117 -14.97 -4.00 10.38
N GLU A 118 -14.90 -3.03 11.30
CA GLU A 118 -15.97 -2.73 12.27
C GLU A 118 -17.30 -2.43 11.58
N ASP A 119 -17.28 -1.63 10.50
CA ASP A 119 -18.47 -1.33 9.70
C ASP A 119 -19.06 -2.57 9.02
N LYS A 120 -18.23 -3.55 8.67
CA LYS A 120 -18.70 -4.83 8.09
C LYS A 120 -19.28 -5.74 9.16
N LEU A 121 -18.62 -5.83 10.33
CA LEU A 121 -19.09 -6.62 11.45
C LEU A 121 -20.43 -6.09 12.00
N GLY A 122 -20.60 -4.78 12.10
CA GLY A 122 -21.88 -4.17 12.52
C GLY A 122 -23.05 -4.44 11.58
N LYS A 123 -22.79 -4.85 10.33
CA LYS A 123 -23.82 -5.28 9.36
C LYS A 123 -24.03 -6.79 9.34
N GLY A 124 -23.15 -7.57 9.96
CA GLY A 124 -23.31 -9.01 10.10
C GLY A 124 -24.38 -9.33 11.13
N SER A 125 -25.12 -10.43 10.93
CA SER A 125 -26.02 -10.96 11.96
C SER A 125 -25.21 -11.42 13.17
N PRO A 126 -25.76 -11.31 14.40
CA PRO A 126 -25.09 -11.84 15.59
C PRO A 126 -24.81 -13.32 15.38
N VAL A 127 -23.56 -13.72 15.53
CA VAL A 127 -23.21 -15.15 15.58
C VAL A 127 -23.81 -15.68 16.87
N THR A 128 -24.86 -16.49 16.73
CA THR A 128 -25.56 -17.16 17.83
C THR A 128 -24.89 -18.48 18.15
#